data_AF-A0A748AJX7-F1
#
_entry.id   AF-A0A748AJX7-F1
#
_cell.length_a   1.000
_cell.length_b   1.000
_cell.length_c   1.000
_cell.angle_alpha   90.00
_cell.angle_beta   90.00
_cell.angle_gamma   90.00
#
_symmetry.space_group_name_H-M   'P 1'
#
loop_
_entity.id
_entity.type
_entity.pdbx_description
1 polymer ?
#
loop_
_entity_poly.entity_id
_entity_poly.type
_entity_poly.pdbx_seq_one_letter_code
_entity_poly.pdbx_strand_id
1 'polypeptide(L)'
;MELITQLKDVMERRGYSQTQVARAIGRSGAVVNQFLQGKYTGDITDIQERITSFINREQEKEKNRRIQAHFVTTEMAAKGLEVLAYAHQECEICVLYGAAGLGKTMLLKEYVSRNKDALLIEADPGYTARTILEELCRLLGVKVRGNIHELIDACVRELRGSGRLLMVDEAELLPYRALEILRRLHDKAGTGVVLAGMPRLLINLKGQRGEFAQLYSRVALALNLGDTLSRDDFHQIAVDMMPEADEASIGNALYARSLGNARRLFKLARGVYRICDISQVPVSVGAIDKFAEMLIH
;
A
#
# COMPACT_ATOMS: atom_id res chain seq x y z
N MET A 1 1.87 24.02 32.36
CA MET A 1 1.16 24.84 31.33
C MET A 1 1.84 24.74 29.97
N GLU A 2 3.17 24.70 29.90
CA GLU A 2 3.93 24.53 28.65
C GLU A 2 3.57 23.24 27.88
N LEU A 3 3.56 22.07 28.55
CA LEU A 3 3.27 20.78 27.90
C LEU A 3 1.86 20.68 27.32
N ILE A 4 0.85 21.28 27.99
CA ILE A 4 -0.53 21.33 27.47
C ILE A 4 -0.59 22.16 26.19
N THR A 5 0.17 23.26 26.15
CA THR A 5 0.24 24.15 24.98
C THR A 5 0.93 23.45 23.81
N GLN A 6 2.06 22.79 24.05
CA GLN A 6 2.76 21.97 23.05
C GLN A 6 1.89 20.82 22.52
N LEU A 7 1.15 20.14 23.41
CA LEU A 7 0.23 19.07 23.00
C LEU A 7 -0.89 19.62 22.10
N LYS A 8 -1.50 20.75 22.47
CA LYS A 8 -2.56 21.38 21.66
C LYS A 8 -2.04 21.80 20.28
N ASP A 9 -0.86 22.42 20.20
CA ASP A 9 -0.23 22.82 18.94
C ASP A 9 0.03 21.61 18.02
N VAL A 10 0.59 20.51 18.56
CA VAL A 10 0.79 19.26 17.80
C VAL A 10 -0.55 18.68 17.34
N MET A 11 -1.58 18.70 18.20
CA MET A 11 -2.90 18.19 17.85
C MET A 11 -3.56 18.99 16.72
N GLU A 12 -3.47 20.31 16.78
CA GLU A 12 -4.05 21.21 15.77
C GLU A 12 -3.34 21.05 14.42
N ARG A 13 -2.00 21.14 14.41
CA ARG A 13 -1.20 20.98 13.18
C ARG A 13 -1.38 19.63 12.49
N ARG A 14 -1.61 18.57 13.26
CA ARG A 14 -1.77 17.20 12.76
C ARG A 14 -3.22 16.78 12.53
N GLY A 15 -4.19 17.60 12.96
CA GLY A 15 -5.60 17.20 12.99
C GLY A 15 -5.87 16.00 13.91
N TYR A 16 -5.07 15.82 14.97
CA TYR A 16 -5.27 14.71 15.90
C TYR A 16 -6.43 15.00 16.85
N SER A 17 -7.38 14.06 16.89
CA SER A 17 -8.40 14.01 17.93
C SER A 17 -7.81 13.57 19.28
N GLN A 18 -8.44 13.98 20.37
CA GLN A 18 -8.08 13.52 21.73
C GLN A 18 -8.12 11.99 21.83
N THR A 19 -9.01 11.33 21.09
CA THR A 19 -9.11 9.86 21.02
C THR A 19 -7.86 9.22 20.39
N GLN A 20 -7.31 9.84 19.34
CA GLN A 20 -6.08 9.35 18.70
C GLN A 20 -4.88 9.53 19.63
N VAL A 21 -4.77 10.69 20.30
CA VAL A 21 -3.72 10.94 21.29
C VAL A 21 -3.81 9.93 22.44
N ALA A 22 -5.01 9.71 22.98
CA ALA A 22 -5.26 8.76 24.05
C ALA A 22 -4.79 7.34 23.69
N ARG A 23 -5.14 6.85 22.50
CA ARG A 23 -4.65 5.56 21.98
C ARG A 23 -3.12 5.54 21.86
N ALA A 24 -2.52 6.62 21.35
CA ALA A 24 -1.08 6.71 21.14
C ALA A 24 -0.26 6.67 22.44
N ILE A 25 -0.83 7.18 23.55
CA ILE A 25 -0.20 7.15 24.88
C ILE A 25 -0.65 5.96 25.76
N GLY A 26 -1.59 5.15 25.28
CA GLY A 26 -2.13 4.00 26.03
C GLY A 26 -3.06 4.40 27.18
N ARG A 27 -3.80 5.51 27.04
CA ARG A 27 -4.75 6.02 28.05
C ARG A 27 -6.14 6.22 27.44
N SER A 28 -7.13 6.55 28.28
CA SER A 28 -8.50 6.83 27.82
C SER A 28 -8.65 8.28 27.36
N GLY A 29 -9.64 8.53 26.49
CA GLY A 29 -9.96 9.90 26.05
C GLY A 29 -10.33 10.83 27.21
N ALA A 30 -10.99 10.29 28.25
CA ALA A 30 -11.34 11.03 29.45
C ALA A 30 -10.09 11.54 30.20
N VAL A 31 -9.04 10.71 30.30
CA VAL A 31 -7.78 11.07 30.95
C VAL A 31 -7.07 12.21 30.19
N VAL A 32 -7.01 12.13 28.86
CA VAL A 32 -6.43 13.20 28.03
C VAL A 32 -7.24 14.50 28.14
N ASN A 33 -8.57 14.42 28.13
CA ASN A 33 -9.44 15.59 28.30
C ASN A 33 -9.24 16.25 29.68
N GLN A 34 -9.22 15.45 30.76
CA GLN A 34 -8.97 15.96 32.11
C GLN A 34 -7.59 16.61 32.24
N PHE A 35 -6.57 16.05 31.60
CA PHE A 35 -5.22 16.62 31.57
C PHE A 35 -5.19 17.96 30.83
N LEU A 36 -5.82 18.05 29.65
CA LEU A 36 -5.91 19.30 28.87
C LEU A 36 -6.67 20.42 29.60
N GLN A 37 -7.60 20.05 30.48
CA GLN A 37 -8.34 20.98 31.34
C GLN A 37 -7.61 21.33 32.65
N GLY A 38 -6.46 20.70 32.93
CA GLY A 38 -5.73 20.88 34.19
C GLY A 38 -6.44 20.27 35.41
N LYS A 39 -7.39 19.36 35.20
CA LYS A 39 -8.24 18.74 36.25
C LYS A 39 -7.88 17.28 36.53
N TYR A 40 -6.82 16.77 35.93
CA TYR A 40 -6.40 15.39 36.11
C TYR A 40 -5.71 15.21 37.48
N THR A 41 -6.28 14.36 38.32
CA THR A 41 -5.84 14.10 39.70
C THR A 41 -5.17 12.74 39.89
N GLY A 42 -4.95 12.00 38.81
CA GLY A 42 -4.24 10.72 38.82
C GLY A 42 -2.72 10.89 38.83
N ASP A 43 -2.01 9.91 38.28
CA ASP A 43 -0.54 9.95 38.15
C ASP A 43 -0.11 10.99 37.10
N ILE A 44 0.15 12.22 37.56
CA ILE A 44 0.55 13.37 36.73
C ILE A 44 1.92 13.13 36.08
N THR A 45 2.82 12.41 36.75
CA THR A 45 4.17 12.15 36.24
C THR A 45 4.14 11.22 35.05
N ASP A 46 3.44 10.07 35.15
CA ASP A 46 3.30 9.12 34.03
C ASP A 46 2.66 9.76 32.80
N ILE A 47 1.60 10.56 32.99
CA ILE A 47 0.93 11.19 31.85
C ILE A 47 1.79 12.27 31.20
N GLN A 48 2.58 13.01 31.97
CA GLN A 48 3.52 14.00 31.44
C GLN A 48 4.64 13.33 30.65
N GLU A 49 5.22 12.23 31.14
CA GLU A 49 6.26 11.48 30.43
C GLU A 49 5.75 10.92 29.10
N ARG A 50 4.54 10.32 29.11
CA ARG A 50 3.92 9.78 27.90
C ARG A 50 3.59 10.84 26.87
N ILE A 51 3.05 11.98 27.31
CA ILE A 51 2.74 13.12 26.43
C ILE A 51 4.02 13.71 25.86
N THR A 52 5.06 13.86 26.68
CA THR A 52 6.37 14.34 26.22
C THR A 52 6.97 13.38 25.19
N SER A 53 6.95 12.07 25.44
CA SER A 53 7.38 11.06 24.48
C SER A 53 6.58 11.11 23.17
N PHE A 54 5.27 11.32 23.25
CA PHE A 54 4.40 11.50 22.09
C PHE A 54 4.76 12.74 21.27
N ILE A 55 4.91 13.90 21.93
CA ILE A 55 5.28 15.16 21.28
C ILE A 55 6.65 15.03 20.61
N ASN A 56 7.65 14.52 21.33
CA ASN A 56 9.00 14.32 20.78
C ASN A 56 8.97 13.41 19.55
N ARG A 57 8.23 12.30 19.61
CA ARG A 57 8.06 11.39 18.47
C ARG A 57 7.39 12.07 17.28
N GLU A 58 6.40 12.92 17.51
CA GLU A 58 5.70 13.64 16.44
C GLU A 58 6.55 14.75 15.82
N GLN A 59 7.32 15.49 16.63
CA GLN A 59 8.28 16.49 16.16
C GLN A 59 9.43 15.84 15.38
N GLU A 60 9.95 14.70 15.86
CA GLU A 60 10.94 13.91 15.10
C GLU A 60 10.37 13.43 13.77
N LYS A 61 9.12 12.96 13.73
CA LYS A 61 8.46 12.62 12.46
C LYS A 61 8.32 13.82 11.53
N GLU A 62 8.06 15.01 12.07
CA GLU A 62 7.92 16.25 11.29
C GLU A 62 9.24 16.67 10.64
N LYS A 63 10.35 16.62 11.37
CA LYS A 63 11.68 16.84 10.80
C LYS A 63 11.99 15.83 9.68
N ASN A 64 11.54 14.58 9.84
CA ASN A 64 11.77 13.48 8.90
C ASN A 64 10.78 13.41 7.70
N ARG A 65 9.95 14.44 7.46
CA ARG A 65 8.87 14.41 6.43
C ARG A 65 9.30 14.79 5.01
N ARG A 66 10.59 15.00 4.73
CA ARG A 66 11.05 15.39 3.38
C ARG A 66 10.53 14.47 2.27
N ILE A 67 10.34 13.18 2.57
CA ILE A 67 9.90 12.19 1.59
C ILE A 67 8.49 11.70 1.93
N GLN A 68 7.58 11.92 0.99
CA GLN A 68 6.28 11.26 0.92
C GLN A 68 6.26 10.34 -0.30
N ALA A 69 5.81 9.10 -0.10
CA ALA A 69 5.60 8.19 -1.23
C ALA A 69 4.40 8.69 -2.01
N HIS A 70 4.63 9.16 -3.23
CA HIS A 70 3.57 9.48 -4.18
C HIS A 70 3.79 8.73 -5.49
N PHE A 71 2.72 8.59 -6.27
CA PHE A 71 2.76 7.79 -7.49
C PHE A 71 3.48 8.57 -8.59
N VAL A 72 4.50 7.95 -9.17
CA VAL A 72 5.25 8.49 -10.30
C VAL A 72 4.86 7.71 -11.55
N THR A 73 4.42 8.42 -12.59
CA THR A 73 4.01 7.80 -13.86
C THR A 73 5.25 7.48 -14.69
N THR A 74 5.90 6.35 -14.38
CA THR A 74 7.00 5.80 -15.19
C THR A 74 6.49 5.06 -16.44
N GLU A 75 7.38 4.62 -17.32
CA GLU A 75 6.97 3.87 -18.51
C GLU A 75 6.29 2.55 -18.12
N MET A 76 6.86 1.80 -17.16
CA MET A 76 6.23 0.57 -16.67
C MET A 76 4.92 0.86 -15.95
N ALA A 77 4.84 1.95 -15.19
CA ALA A 77 3.61 2.34 -14.51
C ALA A 77 2.50 2.69 -15.51
N ALA A 78 2.83 3.37 -16.62
CA ALA A 78 1.90 3.67 -17.70
C ALA A 78 1.35 2.39 -18.35
N LYS A 79 2.22 1.42 -18.69
CA LYS A 79 1.79 0.09 -19.20
C LYS A 79 0.90 -0.64 -18.19
N GLY A 80 1.23 -0.54 -16.91
CA GLY A 80 0.40 -1.06 -15.83
C GLY A 80 -1.00 -0.46 -15.82
N LEU A 81 -1.10 0.87 -15.89
CA LEU A 81 -2.38 1.58 -15.96
C LEU A 81 -3.19 1.20 -17.20
N GLU A 82 -2.54 1.01 -18.35
CA GLU A 82 -3.18 0.54 -19.58
C GLU A 82 -3.79 -0.85 -19.42
N VAL A 83 -3.08 -1.79 -18.77
CA VAL A 83 -3.62 -3.13 -18.49
C VAL A 83 -4.82 -3.08 -17.53
N LEU A 84 -4.78 -2.20 -16.52
CA LEU A 84 -5.93 -1.98 -15.63
C LEU A 84 -7.11 -1.38 -16.40
N ALA A 85 -6.86 -0.42 -17.28
CA ALA A 85 -7.88 0.19 -18.12
C ALA A 85 -8.49 -0.82 -19.11
N TYR A 86 -7.66 -1.66 -19.73
CA TYR A 86 -8.12 -2.74 -20.60
C TYR A 86 -9.04 -3.71 -19.87
N ALA A 87 -8.64 -4.18 -18.68
CA ALA A 87 -9.49 -5.05 -17.86
C ALA A 87 -10.82 -4.40 -17.50
N HIS A 88 -10.80 -3.09 -17.22
CA HIS A 88 -11.99 -2.32 -16.85
C HIS A 88 -12.96 -2.14 -18.03
N GLN A 89 -12.44 -1.83 -19.22
CA GLN A 89 -13.24 -1.49 -20.39
C GLN A 89 -13.76 -2.73 -21.14
N GLU A 90 -12.90 -3.73 -21.30
CA GLU A 90 -13.22 -4.97 -22.04
C GLU A 90 -13.82 -6.05 -21.12
N CYS A 91 -13.91 -5.78 -19.82
CA CYS A 91 -14.41 -6.72 -18.82
C CYS A 91 -13.65 -8.06 -18.78
N GLU A 92 -12.34 -8.04 -19.01
CA GLU A 92 -11.48 -9.23 -19.08
C GLU A 92 -10.75 -9.53 -17.75
N ILE A 93 -10.24 -10.75 -17.62
CA ILE A 93 -9.30 -11.09 -16.53
C ILE A 93 -7.88 -10.72 -16.94
N CYS A 94 -7.23 -9.87 -16.16
CA CYS A 94 -5.83 -9.50 -16.34
C CYS A 94 -4.98 -9.84 -15.10
N VAL A 95 -3.71 -10.11 -15.31
CA VAL A 95 -2.75 -10.43 -14.24
C VAL A 95 -1.60 -9.44 -14.27
N LEU A 96 -1.28 -8.86 -13.12
CA LEU A 96 -0.12 -8.01 -12.90
C LEU A 96 0.84 -8.70 -11.94
N TYR A 97 2.03 -9.07 -12.38
CA TYR A 97 2.95 -9.80 -11.52
C TYR A 97 4.37 -9.28 -11.59
N GLY A 98 5.14 -9.50 -10.52
CA GLY A 98 6.54 -9.10 -10.44
C GLY A 98 7.05 -9.17 -9.01
N ALA A 99 8.34 -8.92 -8.78
CA ALA A 99 8.93 -8.98 -7.44
C ALA A 99 8.27 -8.00 -6.45
N ALA A 100 8.42 -8.28 -5.16
CA ALA A 100 7.92 -7.42 -4.09
C ALA A 100 8.65 -6.06 -4.09
N GLY A 101 7.93 -4.97 -3.87
CA GLY A 101 8.53 -3.63 -3.75
C GLY A 101 8.78 -2.90 -5.06
N LEU A 102 8.20 -3.33 -6.18
CA LEU A 102 8.23 -2.63 -7.47
C LEU A 102 7.09 -1.62 -7.70
N GLY A 103 6.15 -1.49 -6.75
CA GLY A 103 5.06 -0.50 -6.85
C GLY A 103 3.69 -1.03 -7.29
N LYS A 104 3.48 -2.35 -7.39
CA LYS A 104 2.17 -2.98 -7.70
C LYS A 104 1.00 -2.38 -6.89
N THR A 105 1.10 -2.44 -5.57
CA THR A 105 0.10 -1.89 -4.65
C THR A 105 -0.14 -0.39 -4.89
N MET A 106 0.91 0.36 -5.22
CA MET A 106 0.82 1.78 -5.48
C MET A 106 0.09 2.07 -6.79
N LEU A 107 0.37 1.29 -7.83
CA LEU A 107 -0.32 1.34 -9.12
C LEU A 107 -1.82 1.04 -8.97
N LEU A 108 -2.20 0.00 -8.22
CA LEU A 108 -3.60 -0.33 -7.97
C LEU A 108 -4.32 0.78 -7.20
N LYS A 109 -3.70 1.31 -6.15
CA LYS A 109 -4.25 2.41 -5.34
C LYS A 109 -4.42 3.68 -6.16
N GLU A 110 -3.47 3.97 -7.04
CA GLU A 110 -3.57 5.08 -7.98
C GLU A 110 -4.73 4.89 -8.97
N TYR A 111 -4.97 3.66 -9.43
CA TYR A 111 -6.10 3.40 -10.30
C TYR A 111 -7.45 3.58 -9.60
N VAL A 112 -7.58 3.13 -8.34
CA VAL A 112 -8.79 3.36 -7.52
C VAL A 112 -9.02 4.85 -7.25
N SER A 113 -7.94 5.61 -6.99
CA SER A 113 -8.08 7.05 -6.72
C SER A 113 -8.64 7.82 -7.92
N ARG A 114 -8.31 7.37 -9.14
CA ARG A 114 -8.78 7.92 -10.41
C ARG A 114 -10.17 7.38 -10.83
N ASN A 115 -10.52 6.16 -10.43
CA ASN A 115 -11.72 5.46 -10.88
C ASN A 115 -12.53 4.92 -9.71
N LYS A 116 -13.64 5.59 -9.36
CA LYS A 116 -14.49 5.21 -8.21
C LYS A 116 -15.20 3.86 -8.39
N ASP A 117 -15.34 3.38 -9.62
CA ASP A 117 -15.94 2.09 -9.95
C ASP A 117 -14.97 0.91 -9.83
N ALA A 118 -13.69 1.18 -9.55
CA ALA A 118 -12.70 0.16 -9.26
C ALA A 118 -12.70 -0.21 -7.78
N LEU A 119 -12.91 -1.50 -7.49
CA LEU A 119 -12.90 -2.08 -6.17
C LEU A 119 -11.55 -2.75 -5.92
N LEU A 120 -10.87 -2.44 -4.81
CA LEU A 120 -9.60 -3.05 -4.45
C LEU A 120 -9.75 -3.88 -3.17
N ILE A 121 -9.29 -5.13 -3.25
CA ILE A 121 -9.16 -6.05 -2.13
C ILE A 121 -7.66 -6.34 -1.93
N GLU A 122 -7.13 -6.09 -0.74
CA GLU A 122 -5.77 -6.50 -0.35
C GLU A 122 -5.89 -7.87 0.33
N ALA A 123 -5.41 -8.94 -0.31
CA ALA A 123 -5.57 -10.30 0.22
C ALA A 123 -4.62 -10.55 1.39
N ASP A 124 -5.12 -11.26 2.41
CA ASP A 124 -4.30 -11.72 3.54
C ASP A 124 -4.17 -13.25 3.54
N PRO A 125 -3.17 -13.84 4.23
CA PRO A 125 -3.02 -15.29 4.33
C PRO A 125 -4.23 -16.02 4.95
N GLY A 126 -5.08 -15.29 5.71
CA GLY A 126 -6.30 -15.83 6.30
C GLY A 126 -7.51 -15.84 5.35
N TYR A 127 -7.37 -15.36 4.11
CA TYR A 127 -8.49 -15.23 3.20
C TYR A 127 -9.00 -16.58 2.73
N THR A 128 -10.30 -16.79 2.95
CA THR A 128 -11.02 -17.92 2.37
C THR A 128 -11.90 -17.43 1.22
N ALA A 129 -12.40 -18.39 0.43
CA ALA A 129 -13.47 -18.20 -0.53
C ALA A 129 -14.65 -17.37 0.03
N ARG A 130 -15.02 -17.61 1.28
CA ARG A 130 -16.11 -16.89 1.96
C ARG A 130 -15.68 -15.47 2.33
N THR A 131 -14.48 -15.32 2.89
CA THR A 131 -13.93 -14.02 3.31
C THR A 131 -13.87 -13.03 2.15
N ILE A 132 -13.43 -13.47 0.96
CA ILE A 132 -13.43 -12.63 -0.24
C ILE A 132 -14.82 -12.14 -0.60
N LEU A 133 -15.82 -13.03 -0.57
CA LEU A 133 -17.18 -12.67 -0.91
C LEU A 133 -17.79 -11.70 0.11
N GLU A 134 -17.52 -11.90 1.40
CA GLU A 134 -17.95 -10.99 2.46
C GLU A 134 -17.30 -9.60 2.31
N GLU A 135 -16.01 -9.56 1.99
CA GLU A 135 -15.29 -8.32 1.73
C GLU A 135 -15.82 -7.61 0.48
N LEU A 136 -16.10 -8.36 -0.58
CA LEU A 136 -16.71 -7.83 -1.80
C LEU A 136 -18.12 -7.30 -1.54
N CYS A 137 -18.97 -8.02 -0.78
CA CYS A 137 -20.27 -7.52 -0.35
C CYS A 137 -20.14 -6.20 0.45
N ARG A 138 -19.14 -6.09 1.33
CA ARG A 138 -18.85 -4.87 2.09
C ARG A 138 -18.51 -3.70 1.16
N LEU A 139 -17.63 -3.92 0.18
CA LEU A 139 -17.25 -2.92 -0.82
C LEU A 139 -18.42 -2.50 -1.72
N LEU A 140 -19.30 -3.43 -2.06
CA LEU A 140 -20.52 -3.19 -2.84
C LEU A 140 -21.65 -2.55 -2.00
N GLY A 141 -21.49 -2.43 -0.68
CA GLY A 141 -22.49 -1.86 0.23
C GLY A 141 -23.68 -2.79 0.51
N VAL A 142 -23.56 -4.09 0.24
CA VAL A 142 -24.64 -5.06 0.42
C VAL A 142 -24.48 -5.79 1.75
N LYS A 143 -25.56 -5.84 2.54
CA LYS A 143 -25.63 -6.66 3.75
C LYS A 143 -26.29 -7.99 3.41
N VAL A 144 -25.47 -9.01 3.22
CA VAL A 144 -25.94 -10.39 3.02
C VAL A 144 -25.48 -11.25 4.18
N ARG A 145 -26.43 -11.98 4.77
CA ARG A 145 -26.15 -13.07 5.70
C ARG A 145 -26.62 -14.33 5.03
N GLY A 146 -25.71 -15.28 4.84
CA GLY A 146 -26.02 -16.44 4.04
C GLY A 146 -24.87 -17.40 3.85
N ASN A 147 -25.15 -18.45 3.08
CA ASN A 147 -24.15 -19.40 2.60
C ASN A 147 -23.37 -18.80 1.40
N ILE A 148 -22.37 -19.52 0.91
CA ILE A 148 -21.50 -19.06 -0.19
C ILE A 148 -22.30 -18.79 -1.48
N HIS A 149 -23.34 -19.57 -1.76
CA HIS A 149 -24.14 -19.41 -2.97
C HIS A 149 -24.91 -18.08 -2.96
N GLU A 150 -25.55 -17.76 -1.83
CA GLU A 150 -26.28 -16.51 -1.65
C GLU A 150 -25.35 -15.28 -1.74
N LEU A 151 -24.12 -15.40 -1.21
CA LEU A 151 -23.10 -14.36 -1.34
C LEU A 151 -22.66 -14.16 -2.80
N ILE A 152 -22.43 -15.25 -3.54
CA ILE A 152 -22.08 -15.18 -4.97
C ILE A 152 -23.20 -14.49 -5.74
N ASP A 153 -24.46 -14.91 -5.57
CA ASP A 153 -25.57 -14.37 -6.35
C ASP A 153 -25.82 -12.90 -6.02
N ALA A 154 -25.63 -12.48 -4.77
CA ALA A 154 -25.65 -11.07 -4.40
C ALA A 154 -24.54 -10.27 -5.07
N CYS A 155 -23.30 -10.76 -5.05
CA CYS A 155 -22.19 -10.09 -5.75
C CYS A 155 -22.46 -10.00 -7.25
N VAL A 156 -22.91 -11.09 -7.88
CA VAL A 156 -23.22 -11.12 -9.33
C VAL A 156 -24.30 -10.09 -9.67
N ARG A 157 -25.36 -9.99 -8.87
CA ARG A 157 -26.44 -9.02 -9.11
C ARG A 157 -25.92 -7.58 -9.09
N GLU A 158 -25.07 -7.23 -8.13
CA GLU A 158 -24.53 -5.87 -8.03
C GLU A 158 -23.40 -5.56 -9.00
N LEU A 159 -22.70 -6.58 -9.50
CA LEU A 159 -21.60 -6.41 -10.45
C LEU A 159 -22.11 -6.37 -11.90
N ARG A 160 -23.14 -7.14 -12.23
CA ARG A 160 -23.64 -7.27 -13.60
C ARG A 160 -24.14 -5.92 -14.13
N GLY A 161 -23.54 -5.46 -15.23
CA GLY A 161 -23.90 -4.19 -15.86
C GLY A 161 -23.53 -2.95 -15.06
N SER A 162 -22.78 -3.10 -13.96
CA SER A 162 -22.36 -1.96 -13.11
C SER A 162 -21.16 -1.19 -13.68
N GLY A 163 -20.44 -1.77 -14.64
CA GLY A 163 -19.19 -1.22 -15.16
C GLY A 163 -18.02 -1.29 -14.17
N ARG A 164 -18.17 -1.94 -13.01
CA ARG A 164 -17.13 -2.02 -11.98
C ARG A 164 -15.96 -2.91 -12.40
N LEU A 165 -14.77 -2.57 -11.91
CA LEU A 165 -13.57 -3.41 -11.97
C LEU A 165 -13.27 -4.00 -10.59
N LEU A 166 -13.01 -5.32 -10.53
CA LEU A 166 -12.54 -5.97 -9.31
C LEU A 166 -11.03 -6.19 -9.36
N MET A 167 -10.29 -5.56 -8.45
CA MET A 167 -8.84 -5.71 -8.32
C MET A 167 -8.49 -6.41 -7.01
N VAL A 168 -7.56 -7.35 -7.06
CA VAL A 168 -7.06 -8.10 -5.90
C VAL A 168 -5.55 -7.98 -5.83
N ASP A 169 -5.03 -7.32 -4.80
CA ASP A 169 -3.60 -7.29 -4.49
C ASP A 169 -3.20 -8.48 -3.61
N GLU A 170 -1.92 -8.85 -3.66
CA GLU A 170 -1.36 -10.04 -3.01
C GLU A 170 -2.12 -11.34 -3.33
N ALA A 171 -2.66 -11.44 -4.55
CA ALA A 171 -3.52 -12.55 -4.97
C ALA A 171 -2.82 -13.92 -4.89
N GLU A 172 -1.49 -13.97 -4.84
CA GLU A 172 -0.73 -15.20 -4.58
C GLU A 172 -1.01 -15.83 -3.21
N LEU A 173 -1.57 -15.09 -2.26
CA LEU A 173 -1.97 -15.57 -0.95
C LEU A 173 -3.32 -16.28 -0.98
N LEU A 174 -4.09 -16.10 -2.05
CA LEU A 174 -5.40 -16.69 -2.16
C LEU A 174 -5.33 -18.19 -2.41
N PRO A 175 -6.14 -19.00 -1.68
CA PRO A 175 -6.29 -20.40 -2.02
C PRO A 175 -7.00 -20.54 -3.37
N TYR A 176 -6.80 -21.67 -4.05
CA TYR A 176 -7.40 -21.94 -5.35
C TYR A 176 -8.92 -21.71 -5.37
N ARG A 177 -9.64 -22.15 -4.33
CA ARG A 177 -11.10 -21.99 -4.23
C ARG A 177 -11.53 -20.51 -4.27
N ALA A 178 -10.71 -19.60 -3.76
CA ALA A 178 -10.95 -18.17 -3.81
C ALA A 178 -10.74 -17.62 -5.24
N LEU A 179 -9.64 -18.00 -5.90
CA LEU A 179 -9.36 -17.63 -7.29
C LEU A 179 -10.46 -18.13 -8.24
N GLU A 180 -10.95 -19.36 -8.06
CA GLU A 180 -12.04 -19.91 -8.85
C GLU A 180 -13.37 -19.16 -8.64
N ILE A 181 -13.61 -18.63 -7.44
CA ILE A 181 -14.78 -17.78 -7.19
C ILE A 181 -14.67 -16.47 -7.95
N LEU A 182 -13.51 -15.82 -7.95
CA LEU A 182 -13.28 -14.59 -8.73
C LEU A 182 -13.51 -14.83 -10.22
N ARG A 183 -12.99 -15.94 -10.75
CA ARG A 183 -13.22 -16.38 -12.13
C ARG A 183 -14.71 -16.63 -12.42
N ARG A 184 -15.44 -17.26 -11.49
CA ARG A 184 -16.89 -17.46 -11.63
C ARG A 184 -17.69 -16.16 -11.56
N LEU A 185 -17.27 -15.20 -10.75
CA LEU A 185 -17.90 -13.88 -10.69
C LEU A 185 -17.73 -13.15 -12.03
N HIS A 186 -16.52 -13.18 -12.60
CA HIS A 186 -16.26 -12.69 -13.96
C HIS A 186 -17.22 -13.33 -14.97
N ASP A 187 -17.27 -14.66 -15.07
CA ASP A 187 -18.14 -15.36 -16.03
C ASP A 187 -19.64 -15.04 -15.87
N LYS A 188 -20.11 -14.93 -14.62
CA LYS A 188 -21.54 -14.71 -14.34
C LYS A 188 -21.96 -13.24 -14.47
N ALA A 189 -21.08 -12.31 -14.11
CA ALA A 189 -21.39 -10.88 -14.06
C ALA A 189 -20.90 -10.11 -15.28
N GLY A 190 -19.89 -10.62 -16.01
CA GLY A 190 -19.22 -9.90 -17.09
C GLY A 190 -18.47 -8.67 -16.57
N THR A 191 -17.78 -8.81 -15.43
CA THR A 191 -17.01 -7.74 -14.78
C THR A 191 -15.53 -8.03 -14.93
N GLY A 192 -14.74 -7.01 -15.22
CA GLY A 192 -13.28 -7.13 -15.30
C GLY A 192 -12.67 -7.54 -13.95
N VAL A 193 -11.62 -8.36 -14.01
CA VAL A 193 -10.90 -8.81 -12.82
C VAL A 193 -9.40 -8.62 -13.01
N VAL A 194 -8.74 -7.93 -12.09
CA VAL A 194 -7.28 -7.83 -12.05
C VAL A 194 -6.75 -8.60 -10.84
N LEU A 195 -5.83 -9.51 -11.08
CA LEU A 195 -5.08 -10.21 -10.04
C LEU A 195 -3.64 -9.68 -10.03
N ALA A 196 -3.25 -9.04 -8.94
CA ALA A 196 -1.91 -8.52 -8.76
C ALA A 196 -1.15 -9.32 -7.71
N GLY A 197 0.14 -9.60 -7.96
CA GLY A 197 0.89 -10.44 -7.04
C GLY A 197 2.35 -10.71 -7.37
N MET A 198 2.95 -11.61 -6.61
CA MET A 198 4.28 -12.17 -6.91
C MET A 198 4.24 -13.15 -8.09
N PRO A 199 5.40 -13.48 -8.73
CA PRO A 199 5.43 -14.39 -9.88
C PRO A 199 4.80 -15.77 -9.62
N ARG A 200 4.81 -16.24 -8.36
CA ARG A 200 4.13 -17.49 -7.97
C ARG A 200 2.61 -17.47 -8.19
N LEU A 201 1.99 -16.29 -8.31
CA LEU A 201 0.59 -16.15 -8.70
C LEU A 201 0.31 -16.87 -10.02
N LEU A 202 1.17 -16.72 -11.04
CA LEU A 202 0.99 -17.42 -12.31
C LEU A 202 1.05 -18.94 -12.16
N ILE A 203 1.90 -19.44 -11.25
CA ILE A 203 1.98 -20.87 -10.94
C ILE A 203 0.68 -21.33 -10.27
N ASN A 204 0.14 -20.55 -9.33
CA ASN A 204 -1.14 -20.84 -8.68
C ASN A 204 -2.30 -20.86 -9.68
N LEU A 205 -2.30 -19.99 -10.70
CA LEU A 205 -3.33 -19.92 -11.73
C LEU A 205 -3.23 -21.08 -12.74
N LYS A 206 -2.01 -21.55 -13.05
CA LYS A 206 -1.81 -22.72 -13.94
C LYS A 206 -2.00 -24.06 -13.22
N GLY A 207 -1.71 -24.10 -11.92
CA GLY A 207 -1.62 -25.33 -11.13
C GLY A 207 -0.33 -26.09 -11.40
N GLN A 208 0.06 -27.00 -10.48
CA GLN A 208 1.33 -27.73 -10.57
C GLN A 208 1.42 -28.68 -11.78
N ARG A 209 0.27 -29.08 -12.35
CA ARG A 209 0.17 -29.99 -13.50
C ARG A 209 -0.86 -29.54 -14.56
N GLY A 210 -1.18 -28.26 -14.63
CA GLY A 210 -2.22 -27.76 -15.54
C GLY A 210 -3.65 -28.05 -15.07
N GLU A 211 -3.83 -28.51 -13.83
CA GLU A 211 -5.14 -28.80 -13.22
C GLU A 211 -6.09 -27.59 -13.23
N PHE A 212 -5.54 -26.38 -13.37
CA PHE A 212 -6.27 -25.11 -13.36
C PHE A 212 -6.21 -24.39 -14.71
N ALA A 213 -5.94 -25.13 -15.81
CA ALA A 213 -5.90 -24.57 -17.17
C ALA A 213 -7.17 -23.78 -17.55
N GLN A 214 -8.32 -24.12 -16.96
CA GLN A 214 -9.60 -23.41 -17.17
C GLN A 214 -9.62 -22.00 -16.60
N LEU A 215 -8.87 -21.73 -15.52
CA LEU A 215 -8.78 -20.39 -14.94
C LEU A 215 -7.75 -19.57 -15.71
N TYR A 216 -6.57 -20.16 -15.96
CA TYR A 216 -5.53 -19.50 -16.75
C TYR A 216 -5.98 -19.17 -18.18
N SER A 217 -6.82 -19.99 -18.81
CA SER A 217 -7.33 -19.73 -20.16
C SER A 217 -8.29 -18.53 -20.27
N ARG A 218 -8.81 -18.03 -19.14
CA ARG A 218 -9.62 -16.81 -19.07
C ARG A 218 -8.78 -15.55 -18.88
N VAL A 219 -7.48 -15.69 -18.63
CA VAL A 219 -6.59 -14.52 -18.52
C VAL A 219 -6.30 -14.00 -19.92
N ALA A 220 -6.76 -12.79 -20.20
CA ALA A 220 -6.51 -12.11 -21.48
C ALA A 220 -5.07 -11.56 -21.55
N LEU A 221 -4.63 -10.86 -20.50
CA LEU A 221 -3.31 -10.25 -20.44
C LEU A 221 -2.59 -10.59 -19.12
N ALA A 222 -1.29 -10.85 -19.21
CA ALA A 222 -0.42 -11.01 -18.06
C ALA A 222 0.80 -10.11 -18.20
N LEU A 223 0.84 -9.02 -17.43
CA LEU A 223 1.95 -8.07 -17.43
C LEU A 223 2.97 -8.45 -16.37
N ASN A 224 4.21 -8.69 -16.82
CA ASN A 224 5.36 -8.87 -15.96
C ASN A 224 6.05 -7.53 -15.71
N LEU A 225 6.07 -7.08 -14.45
CA LEU A 225 6.81 -5.92 -14.00
C LEU A 225 8.30 -6.21 -13.78
N GLY A 226 8.71 -7.48 -13.88
CA GLY A 226 10.08 -7.92 -13.68
C GLY A 226 10.45 -8.13 -12.21
N ASP A 227 11.76 -8.24 -11.97
CA ASP A 227 12.33 -8.43 -10.64
C ASP A 227 12.93 -7.15 -10.04
N THR A 228 13.32 -6.20 -10.91
CA THR A 228 13.87 -4.89 -10.57
C THR A 228 13.32 -3.83 -11.52
N LEU A 229 13.28 -2.58 -11.07
CA LEU A 229 12.96 -1.44 -11.93
C LEU A 229 14.03 -1.29 -13.02
N SER A 230 13.62 -0.80 -14.19
CA SER A 230 14.57 -0.31 -15.20
C SER A 230 15.35 0.88 -14.64
N ARG A 231 16.52 1.17 -15.23
CA ARG A 231 17.31 2.34 -14.79
C ARG A 231 16.55 3.65 -14.96
N ASP A 232 15.79 3.78 -16.04
CA ASP A 232 15.05 5.02 -16.34
C ASP A 232 13.88 5.20 -15.39
N ASP A 233 13.07 4.16 -15.16
CA ASP A 233 11.96 4.21 -14.20
C ASP A 233 12.48 4.45 -12.77
N PHE A 234 13.58 3.79 -12.41
CA PHE A 234 14.22 4.01 -11.12
C PHE A 234 14.69 5.46 -10.96
N HIS A 235 15.37 6.01 -11.98
CA HIS A 235 15.89 7.37 -11.95
C HIS A 235 14.75 8.38 -11.80
N GLN A 236 13.66 8.24 -12.57
CA GLN A 236 12.47 9.09 -12.43
C GLN A 236 11.92 9.06 -11.01
N ILE A 237 11.73 7.88 -10.42
CA ILE A 237 11.25 7.71 -9.04
C ILE A 237 12.25 8.29 -8.02
N ALA A 238 13.55 8.14 -8.27
CA ALA A 238 14.60 8.59 -7.36
C ALA A 238 14.71 10.12 -7.34
N VAL A 239 14.73 10.78 -8.50
CA VAL A 239 14.79 12.25 -8.63
C VAL A 239 13.57 12.91 -8.00
N ASP A 240 12.40 12.33 -8.25
CA ASP A 240 11.14 12.79 -7.68
C ASP A 240 11.13 12.71 -6.13
N MET A 241 11.68 11.63 -5.56
CA MET A 241 11.83 11.50 -4.10
C MET A 241 12.96 12.34 -3.51
N MET A 242 14.05 12.48 -4.26
CA MET A 242 15.32 13.07 -3.83
C MET A 242 15.92 13.79 -5.04
N PRO A 243 15.74 15.12 -5.15
CA PRO A 243 16.25 15.89 -6.29
C PRO A 243 17.76 15.70 -6.51
N GLU A 244 18.53 15.43 -5.45
CA GLU A 244 19.96 15.12 -5.52
C GLU A 244 20.28 13.86 -6.34
N ALA A 245 19.30 12.96 -6.55
CA ALA A 245 19.47 11.77 -7.39
C ALA A 245 19.62 12.08 -8.89
N ASP A 246 19.39 13.34 -9.31
CA ASP A 246 19.68 13.80 -10.67
C ASP A 246 21.19 13.85 -10.94
N GLU A 247 21.99 14.00 -9.88
CA GLU A 247 23.44 13.82 -9.97
C GLU A 247 23.77 12.34 -10.20
N ALA A 248 24.48 12.05 -11.29
CA ALA A 248 24.81 10.69 -11.71
C ALA A 248 25.53 9.86 -10.62
N SER A 249 26.37 10.48 -9.78
CA SER A 249 27.08 9.77 -8.70
C SER A 249 26.10 9.25 -7.64
N ILE A 250 25.16 10.11 -7.22
CA ILE A 250 24.13 9.86 -6.23
C ILE A 250 23.10 8.88 -6.78
N GLY A 251 22.58 9.12 -7.99
CA GLY A 251 21.62 8.25 -8.65
C GLY A 251 22.14 6.82 -8.82
N ASN A 252 23.41 6.67 -9.23
CA ASN A 252 24.04 5.35 -9.36
C ASN A 252 24.23 4.66 -8.00
N ALA A 253 24.64 5.39 -6.96
CA ALA A 253 24.77 4.84 -5.62
C ALA A 253 23.41 4.36 -5.08
N LEU A 254 22.35 5.16 -5.25
CA LEU A 254 20.98 4.77 -4.88
C LEU A 254 20.52 3.51 -5.62
N TYR A 255 20.73 3.44 -6.93
CA TYR A 255 20.37 2.25 -7.72
C TYR A 255 21.11 1.00 -7.22
N ALA A 256 22.42 1.10 -7.04
CA ALA A 256 23.25 -0.01 -6.59
C ALA A 256 22.88 -0.52 -5.18
N ARG A 257 22.59 0.37 -4.23
CA ARG A 257 22.26 -0.02 -2.83
C ARG A 257 20.80 -0.44 -2.65
N SER A 258 19.90 0.09 -3.46
CA SER A 258 18.49 -0.31 -3.48
C SER A 258 18.24 -1.57 -4.31
N LEU A 259 19.22 -2.03 -5.10
CA LEU A 259 19.07 -3.13 -6.06
C LEU A 259 17.92 -2.91 -7.05
N GLY A 260 17.70 -1.66 -7.47
CA GLY A 260 16.59 -1.31 -8.37
C GLY A 260 15.19 -1.54 -7.79
N ASN A 261 15.05 -1.60 -6.46
CA ASN A 261 13.77 -1.84 -5.79
C ASN A 261 13.18 -0.55 -5.19
N ALA A 262 11.96 -0.17 -5.56
CA ALA A 262 11.33 1.06 -5.10
C ALA A 262 11.14 1.13 -3.58
N ARG A 263 10.74 0.02 -2.95
CA ARG A 263 10.57 -0.05 -1.48
C ARG A 263 11.91 0.15 -0.77
N ARG A 264 13.00 -0.42 -1.30
CA ARG A 264 14.35 -0.21 -0.75
C ARG A 264 14.82 1.23 -0.97
N LEU A 265 14.62 1.78 -2.16
CA LEU A 265 14.90 3.19 -2.47
C LEU A 265 14.20 4.12 -1.46
N PHE A 266 12.90 3.93 -1.22
CA PHE A 266 12.14 4.74 -0.26
C PHE A 266 12.74 4.67 1.15
N LYS A 267 13.11 3.47 1.63
CA LYS A 267 13.77 3.30 2.94
C LYS A 267 15.14 3.98 2.98
N LEU A 268 15.94 3.81 1.93
CA LEU A 268 17.27 4.38 1.79
C LEU A 268 17.21 5.90 1.78
N ALA A 269 16.37 6.50 0.93
CA ALA A 269 16.21 7.94 0.81
C ALA A 269 15.75 8.58 2.13
N ARG A 270 14.77 7.99 2.82
CA ARG A 270 14.33 8.47 4.15
C ARG A 270 15.44 8.36 5.20
N GLY A 271 16.20 7.28 5.15
CA GLY A 271 17.33 7.06 6.04
C GLY A 271 18.47 8.04 5.85
N VAL A 272 18.82 8.29 4.60
CA VAL A 272 19.89 9.22 4.20
C VAL A 272 19.55 10.63 4.65
N TYR A 273 18.35 11.14 4.31
CA TYR A 273 17.95 12.47 4.80
C TYR A 273 17.96 12.55 6.32
N ARG A 274 17.52 11.49 7.04
CA ARG A 274 17.57 11.47 8.49
C ARG A 274 19.00 11.61 9.03
N ILE A 275 19.97 10.87 8.48
CA ILE A 275 21.37 10.97 8.92
C ILE A 275 21.96 12.33 8.60
N CYS A 276 21.70 12.84 7.39
CA CYS A 276 22.17 14.14 6.92
C CYS A 276 21.62 15.29 7.79
N ASP A 277 20.32 15.25 8.12
CA ASP A 277 19.67 16.26 8.97
C ASP A 277 20.20 16.23 10.41
N ILE A 278 20.45 15.04 10.98
CA ILE A 278 21.03 14.89 12.33
C ILE A 278 22.48 15.39 12.36
N SER A 279 23.26 15.06 11.33
CA SER A 279 24.69 15.37 11.29
C SER A 279 24.99 16.74 10.69
N GLN A 280 23.97 17.46 10.21
CA GLN A 280 24.07 18.72 9.46
C GLN A 280 25.04 18.67 8.28
N VAL A 281 25.02 17.57 7.53
CA VAL A 281 25.85 17.37 6.32
C VAL A 281 24.96 17.21 5.09
N PRO A 282 25.42 17.63 3.90
CA PRO A 282 24.67 17.41 2.67
C PRO A 282 24.58 15.92 2.29
N VAL A 283 23.65 15.61 1.40
CA VAL A 283 23.55 14.27 0.79
C VAL A 283 24.82 13.97 0.02
N SER A 284 25.35 12.77 0.17
CA SER A 284 26.55 12.31 -0.52
C SER A 284 26.52 10.79 -0.69
N VAL A 285 27.34 10.27 -1.61
CA VAL A 285 27.53 8.82 -1.79
C VAL A 285 27.95 8.14 -0.48
N GLY A 286 28.82 8.78 0.31
CA GLY A 286 29.23 8.25 1.62
C GLY A 286 28.09 8.15 2.63
N ALA A 287 27.15 9.09 2.63
CA ALA A 287 25.95 9.01 3.47
C ALA A 287 25.01 7.87 3.04
N ILE A 288 24.88 7.66 1.72
CA ILE A 288 24.12 6.55 1.14
C ILE A 288 24.72 5.20 1.53
N ASP A 289 26.03 5.04 1.36
CA ASP A 289 26.74 3.81 1.70
C ASP A 289 26.62 3.49 3.19
N LYS A 290 26.85 4.50 4.05
CA LYS A 290 26.72 4.34 5.51
C LYS A 290 25.32 3.92 5.94
N PHE A 291 24.27 4.44 5.31
CA PHE A 291 22.91 4.00 5.63
C PHE A 291 22.60 2.62 5.07
N ALA A 292 23.13 2.30 3.88
CA ALA A 292 22.90 1.02 3.21
C ALA A 292 23.44 -0.16 4.02
N GLU A 293 24.55 0.00 4.76
CA GLU A 293 25.08 -1.03 5.67
C GLU A 293 24.08 -1.47 6.76
N MET A 294 23.13 -0.60 7.12
CA MET A 294 22.11 -0.90 8.12
C MET A 294 20.82 -1.50 7.52
N LEU A 295 20.71 -1.57 6.18
CA LEU A 295 19.54 -2.15 5.52
C LEU A 295 19.69 -3.66 5.39
N ILE A 296 18.62 -4.38 5.71
CA ILE A 296 18.56 -5.82 5.49
C ILE A 296 18.54 -6.07 3.97
N HIS A 297 19.44 -6.94 3.52
CA HIS A 297 19.61 -7.32 2.12
C HIS A 297 18.60 -8.36 1.66
#